data_AF-A0A8T5QE28-F1
#
_entry.id   AF-A0A8T5QE28-F1
#
_cell.length_a   1.000
_cell.length_b   1.000
_cell.length_c   1.000
_cell.angle_alpha   90.00
_cell.angle_beta   90.00
_cell.angle_gamma   90.00
#
_symmetry.space_group_name_H-M   'P 1'
#
loop_
_entity.id
_entity.type
_entity.pdbx_description
1 polymer ?
#
loop_
_entity_poly.entity_id
_entity_poly.type
_entity_poly.pdbx_seq_one_letter_code
_entity_poly.pdbx_strand_id
1 'polypeptide(L)'
;MTEVHKRHIKKPVYGLFRIIEKISFSQVFTFWLVMIILFGGTFFLLALVPGNSLKYGGEVITYDLGGFVDSLYFSFITATSLGYGDVAPVGLSKFLAGFEVILGLIIYGVLISKLVGVKQEVLLEEVYNISYEEVIDRLRSGLYLFRADINRALEKVENDTIKQREVQDLWIFFSGLDTTLINIKNLIIPGRSEKYYHKTIDAFRLELFLNSIQLSMDKIVELLKALKSHKLKWKNELLVTSIEDDVQVVRNIVDYLFKKGAEKKVIDKLEELQKTLDIIETELGEKNKKDKDAKKEKQK
;
A
#
# COMPACT_ATOMS: atom_id res chain seq x y z
N MET A 1 -27.29 -20.36 12.93
CA MET A 1 -26.58 -20.91 11.76
C MET A 1 -27.29 -20.41 10.52
N THR A 2 -26.73 -19.40 9.85
CA THR A 2 -27.35 -18.82 8.66
C THR A 2 -26.32 -18.99 7.54
N GLU A 3 -26.56 -19.96 6.67
CA GLU A 3 -25.70 -20.22 5.52
C GLU A 3 -25.71 -19.03 4.58
N VAL A 4 -24.54 -18.41 4.41
CA VAL A 4 -24.29 -17.41 3.37
C VAL A 4 -24.14 -18.15 2.04
N HIS A 5 -25.18 -18.07 1.22
CA HIS A 5 -25.24 -18.59 -0.13
C HIS A 5 -24.15 -17.90 -1.00
N LYS A 6 -22.99 -18.54 -1.16
CA LYS A 6 -21.95 -18.12 -2.12
C LYS A 6 -22.51 -18.28 -3.54
N ARG A 7 -23.07 -17.20 -4.10
CA ARG A 7 -23.38 -17.12 -5.53
C ARG A 7 -22.07 -17.23 -6.32
N HIS A 8 -21.84 -18.41 -6.91
CA HIS A 8 -20.83 -18.60 -7.94
C HIS A 8 -21.22 -17.83 -9.21
N ILE A 9 -20.83 -16.55 -9.27
CA ILE A 9 -20.86 -15.80 -10.52
C ILE A 9 -19.85 -16.45 -11.47
N LYS A 10 -20.31 -16.89 -12.64
CA LYS A 10 -19.53 -17.66 -13.62
C LYS A 10 -18.22 -16.93 -13.99
N LYS A 11 -17.15 -17.71 -14.18
CA LYS A 11 -15.74 -17.28 -14.39
C LYS A 11 -15.33 -16.71 -15.77
N PRO A 12 -16.10 -16.71 -16.88
CA PRO A 12 -15.54 -16.35 -18.20
C PRO A 12 -15.21 -14.85 -18.32
N VAL A 13 -15.90 -14.00 -17.56
CA VAL A 13 -15.72 -12.54 -17.58
C VAL A 13 -14.28 -12.16 -17.17
N TYR A 14 -13.72 -12.82 -16.15
CA TYR A 14 -12.34 -12.58 -15.70
C TYR A 14 -11.26 -12.89 -16.75
N GLY A 15 -11.54 -13.76 -17.72
CA GLY A 15 -10.56 -14.12 -18.75
C GLY A 15 -10.25 -12.97 -19.70
N LEU A 16 -11.29 -12.32 -20.23
CA LEU A 16 -11.15 -11.18 -21.14
C LEU A 16 -10.52 -9.98 -20.42
N PHE A 17 -10.97 -9.68 -19.20
CA PHE A 17 -10.40 -8.59 -18.39
C PHE A 17 -8.91 -8.79 -18.10
N ARG A 18 -8.47 -10.02 -17.79
CA ARG A 18 -7.03 -10.32 -17.60
C ARG A 18 -6.18 -10.10 -18.84
N ILE A 19 -6.71 -10.36 -20.02
CA ILE A 19 -5.99 -10.11 -21.28
C ILE A 19 -5.88 -8.61 -21.49
N ILE A 20 -6.98 -7.88 -21.31
CA ILE A 20 -7.01 -6.42 -21.44
C ILE A 20 -6.01 -5.80 -20.46
N GLU A 21 -5.97 -6.22 -19.19
CA GLU A 21 -5.03 -5.73 -18.17
C GLU A 21 -3.56 -5.82 -18.61
N LYS A 22 -3.15 -6.95 -19.21
CA LYS A 22 -1.75 -7.19 -19.60
C LYS A 22 -1.28 -6.38 -20.81
N ILE A 23 -2.19 -5.94 -21.67
CA ILE A 23 -1.83 -5.23 -22.90
C ILE A 23 -1.63 -3.74 -22.58
N SER A 24 -0.54 -3.14 -23.05
CA SER A 24 -0.28 -1.71 -22.88
C SER A 24 -1.16 -0.84 -23.78
N PHE A 25 -1.37 0.43 -23.40
CA PHE A 25 -2.09 1.40 -24.23
C PHE A 25 -1.50 1.47 -25.66
N SER A 26 -0.16 1.54 -25.77
CA SER A 26 0.54 1.62 -27.06
C SER A 26 0.27 0.40 -27.95
N GLN A 27 0.16 -0.80 -27.38
CA GLN A 27 -0.17 -2.01 -28.13
C GLN A 27 -1.60 -1.98 -28.66
N VAL A 28 -2.58 -1.58 -27.84
CA VAL A 28 -3.98 -1.44 -28.28
C VAL A 28 -4.09 -0.36 -29.37
N PHE A 29 -3.40 0.77 -29.20
CA PHE A 29 -3.41 1.85 -30.16
C PHE A 29 -2.78 1.44 -31.49
N THR A 30 -1.65 0.72 -31.45
CA THR A 30 -1.02 0.20 -32.66
C THR A 30 -1.92 -0.82 -33.37
N PHE A 31 -2.57 -1.71 -32.62
CA PHE A 31 -3.52 -2.66 -33.18
C PHE A 31 -4.69 -1.96 -33.88
N TRP A 32 -5.21 -0.88 -33.30
CA TRP A 32 -6.27 -0.07 -33.91
C TRP A 32 -5.83 0.55 -35.24
N LEU A 33 -4.62 1.13 -35.30
CA LEU A 33 -4.07 1.70 -36.55
C LEU A 33 -3.87 0.64 -37.63
N VAL A 34 -3.33 -0.52 -37.25
CA VAL A 34 -3.15 -1.65 -38.17
C VAL A 34 -4.50 -2.14 -38.69
N MET A 35 -5.51 -2.23 -37.83
CA MET A 35 -6.88 -2.59 -38.23
C MET A 35 -7.42 -1.61 -39.29
N ILE A 36 -7.30 -0.29 -39.08
CA ILE A 36 -7.71 0.72 -40.06
C ILE A 36 -7.00 0.52 -41.41
N ILE A 37 -5.69 0.27 -41.40
CA ILE A 37 -4.95 0.03 -42.65
C ILE A 37 -5.45 -1.25 -43.35
N LEU A 38 -5.71 -2.32 -42.60
CA LEU A 38 -6.21 -3.58 -43.15
C LEU A 38 -7.63 -3.47 -43.72
N PHE A 39 -8.53 -2.76 -43.03
CA PHE A 39 -9.88 -2.51 -43.52
C PHE A 39 -9.86 -1.59 -44.75
N GLY A 40 -9.10 -0.50 -44.73
CA GLY A 40 -8.91 0.36 -45.90
C GLY A 40 -8.36 -0.40 -47.11
N GLY A 41 -7.36 -1.25 -46.92
CA GLY A 41 -6.87 -2.15 -47.97
C GLY A 41 -7.93 -3.14 -48.46
N THR A 42 -8.77 -3.66 -47.56
CA THR A 42 -9.86 -4.58 -47.92
C THR A 42 -10.94 -3.87 -48.74
N PHE A 43 -11.34 -2.64 -48.38
CA PHE A 43 -12.27 -1.85 -49.17
C PHE A 43 -11.72 -1.54 -50.57
N PHE A 44 -10.43 -1.20 -50.66
CA PHE A 44 -9.78 -0.98 -51.95
C PHE A 44 -9.77 -2.24 -52.81
N LEU A 45 -9.48 -3.41 -52.24
CA LEU A 45 -9.52 -4.69 -52.96
C LEU A 45 -10.95 -5.09 -53.37
N LEU A 46 -11.96 -4.80 -52.55
CA LEU A 46 -13.36 -5.04 -52.87
C LEU A 46 -13.85 -4.18 -54.06
N ALA A 47 -13.21 -3.04 -54.33
CA ALA A 47 -13.49 -2.23 -55.50
C ALA A 47 -13.24 -2.99 -56.82
N LEU A 48 -12.33 -3.97 -56.83
CA LEU A 48 -12.04 -4.81 -57.99
C LEU A 48 -13.19 -5.77 -58.33
N VAL A 49 -14.07 -6.04 -57.37
CA VAL A 49 -15.24 -6.90 -57.57
C VAL A 49 -16.43 -6.02 -57.97
N PRO A 50 -17.02 -6.22 -59.16
CA PRO A 50 -18.15 -5.42 -59.63
C PRO A 50 -19.29 -5.39 -58.62
N GLY A 51 -19.77 -4.19 -58.30
CA GLY A 51 -20.91 -3.96 -57.40
C GLY A 51 -20.58 -3.88 -55.90
N ASN A 52 -19.31 -4.04 -55.48
CA ASN A 52 -18.91 -4.05 -54.06
C ASN A 52 -17.96 -2.93 -53.63
N SER A 53 -17.90 -1.83 -54.38
CA SER A 53 -16.94 -0.72 -54.17
C SER A 53 -17.42 0.36 -53.17
N LEU A 54 -16.57 1.36 -52.95
CA LEU A 54 -16.90 2.64 -52.31
C LEU A 54 -17.26 3.68 -53.39
N LYS A 55 -18.10 4.65 -53.02
CA LYS A 55 -18.41 5.81 -53.84
C LYS A 55 -18.02 7.10 -53.15
N TYR A 56 -17.13 7.88 -53.75
CA TYR A 56 -16.80 9.24 -53.31
C TYR A 56 -17.62 10.23 -54.13
N GLY A 57 -18.44 11.07 -53.50
CA GLY A 57 -19.23 12.08 -54.23
C GLY A 57 -20.21 11.50 -55.27
N GLY A 58 -20.57 10.22 -55.15
CA GLY A 58 -21.45 9.50 -56.08
C GLY A 58 -20.73 8.67 -57.15
N GLU A 59 -19.44 8.92 -57.37
CA GLU A 59 -18.62 8.18 -58.33
C GLU A 59 -17.85 7.04 -57.65
N VAL A 60 -17.61 5.95 -58.38
CA VAL A 60 -16.85 4.81 -57.86
C VAL A 60 -15.38 5.19 -57.73
N ILE A 61 -14.76 4.86 -56.60
CA ILE A 61 -13.33 5.13 -56.37
C ILE A 61 -12.45 4.47 -57.45
N THR A 62 -11.34 5.12 -57.77
CA THR A 62 -10.37 4.67 -58.78
C THR A 62 -9.50 3.51 -58.28
N TYR A 63 -8.83 2.79 -59.18
CA TYR A 63 -7.93 1.66 -58.85
C TYR A 63 -6.47 2.07 -58.69
N ASP A 64 -6.21 3.36 -58.52
CA ASP A 64 -4.88 3.93 -58.38
C ASP A 64 -4.56 4.27 -56.91
N LEU A 65 -3.44 4.95 -56.70
CA LEU A 65 -3.04 5.40 -55.36
C LEU A 65 -4.10 6.34 -54.74
N GLY A 66 -4.82 7.11 -55.55
CA GLY A 66 -5.90 7.99 -55.09
C GLY A 66 -7.02 7.20 -54.44
N GLY A 67 -7.55 6.18 -55.12
CA GLY A 67 -8.63 5.35 -54.57
C GLY A 67 -8.20 4.49 -53.37
N PHE A 68 -6.91 4.14 -53.26
CA PHE A 68 -6.39 3.51 -52.05
C PHE A 68 -6.40 4.47 -50.86
N VAL A 69 -6.00 5.72 -51.07
CA VAL A 69 -6.06 6.78 -50.04
C VAL A 69 -7.52 7.06 -49.65
N ASP A 70 -8.44 7.13 -50.60
CA ASP A 70 -9.87 7.31 -50.31
C ASP A 70 -10.45 6.14 -49.49
N SER A 71 -9.99 4.91 -49.75
CA SER A 71 -10.39 3.74 -48.98
C SER A 71 -9.84 3.74 -47.55
N LEU A 72 -8.59 4.18 -47.36
CA LEU A 72 -8.00 4.38 -46.04
C LEU A 72 -8.71 5.50 -45.27
N TYR A 73 -9.04 6.60 -45.95
CA TYR A 73 -9.83 7.68 -45.40
C TYR A 73 -11.20 7.18 -44.94
N PHE A 74 -11.92 6.44 -45.78
CA PHE A 74 -13.20 5.84 -45.43
C PHE A 74 -13.10 4.91 -44.20
N SER A 75 -12.08 4.05 -44.15
CA SER A 75 -11.84 3.17 -42.99
C SER A 75 -11.54 3.98 -41.72
N PHE A 76 -10.73 5.03 -41.80
CA PHE A 76 -10.41 5.89 -40.65
C PHE A 76 -11.66 6.60 -40.09
N ILE A 77 -12.46 7.23 -40.95
CA ILE A 77 -13.69 7.93 -40.51
C ILE A 77 -14.77 6.95 -40.04
N THR A 78 -14.75 5.71 -40.52
CA THR A 78 -15.67 4.63 -40.10
C THR A 78 -15.26 4.07 -38.73
N ALA A 79 -13.99 3.71 -38.55
CA ALA A 79 -13.45 3.19 -37.30
C ALA A 79 -13.51 4.20 -36.14
N THR A 80 -13.49 5.50 -36.44
CA THR A 80 -13.70 6.60 -35.47
C THR A 80 -15.17 6.99 -35.29
N SER A 81 -16.10 6.37 -36.01
CA SER A 81 -17.53 6.71 -36.05
C SER A 81 -17.85 8.16 -36.49
N LEU A 82 -16.89 8.82 -37.16
CA LEU A 82 -17.02 10.19 -37.64
C LEU A 82 -17.96 10.30 -38.84
N GLY A 83 -17.74 9.46 -39.86
CA GLY A 83 -18.64 9.25 -40.99
C GLY A 83 -19.23 10.50 -41.65
N TYR A 84 -18.39 11.34 -42.29
CA TYR A 84 -18.84 12.58 -42.94
C TYR A 84 -19.92 12.40 -44.01
N GLY A 85 -20.04 11.21 -44.60
CA GLY A 85 -21.07 10.87 -45.59
C GLY A 85 -20.72 11.26 -47.03
N ASP A 86 -19.50 11.74 -47.26
CA ASP A 86 -18.87 11.99 -48.56
C ASP A 86 -18.48 10.70 -49.30
N VAL A 87 -18.13 9.65 -48.55
CA VAL A 87 -17.86 8.30 -49.06
C VAL A 87 -18.91 7.31 -48.56
N ALA A 88 -19.52 6.57 -49.49
CA ALA A 88 -20.57 5.61 -49.19
C ALA A 88 -20.23 4.19 -49.69
N PRO A 89 -20.37 3.15 -48.86
CA PRO A 89 -20.14 1.77 -49.28
C PRO A 89 -21.30 1.20 -50.10
N VAL A 90 -20.98 0.38 -51.11
CA VAL A 90 -21.93 -0.30 -52.00
C VAL A 90 -21.74 -1.81 -51.93
N GLY A 91 -22.84 -2.56 -52.07
CA GLY A 91 -22.82 -4.02 -52.03
C GLY A 91 -22.34 -4.57 -50.68
N LEU A 92 -21.43 -5.54 -50.72
CA LEU A 92 -20.87 -6.21 -49.54
C LEU A 92 -20.05 -5.27 -48.63
N SER A 93 -19.51 -4.17 -49.17
CA SER A 93 -18.78 -3.17 -48.37
C SER A 93 -19.65 -2.54 -47.27
N LYS A 94 -20.98 -2.56 -47.40
CA LYS A 94 -21.90 -2.11 -46.34
C LYS A 94 -21.81 -2.97 -45.08
N PHE A 95 -21.73 -4.29 -45.25
CA PHE A 95 -21.61 -5.22 -44.14
C PHE A 95 -20.24 -5.07 -43.47
N LEU A 96 -19.18 -4.92 -44.28
CA LEU A 96 -17.83 -4.74 -43.77
C LEU A 96 -17.69 -3.43 -42.99
N ALA A 97 -18.27 -2.33 -43.49
CA ALA A 97 -18.31 -1.05 -42.77
C ALA A 97 -19.07 -1.17 -41.43
N GLY A 98 -20.22 -1.87 -41.42
CA GLY A 98 -20.95 -2.14 -40.17
C GLY A 98 -20.13 -2.93 -39.16
N PHE A 99 -19.38 -3.93 -39.63
CA PHE A 99 -18.48 -4.72 -38.77
C PHE A 99 -17.30 -3.90 -38.25
N GLU A 100 -16.70 -3.05 -39.09
CA GLU A 100 -15.62 -2.16 -38.71
C GLU A 100 -16.03 -1.17 -37.62
N VAL A 101 -17.22 -0.57 -37.72
CA VAL A 101 -17.74 0.34 -36.68
C VAL A 101 -17.85 -0.39 -35.34
N ILE A 102 -18.36 -1.63 -35.32
CA ILE A 102 -18.49 -2.41 -34.08
C ILE A 102 -17.11 -2.67 -33.46
N LEU A 103 -16.13 -3.10 -34.26
CA LEU A 103 -14.76 -3.32 -33.78
C LEU A 103 -14.09 -2.03 -33.32
N GLY A 104 -14.25 -0.94 -34.08
CA GLY A 104 -13.72 0.38 -33.75
C GLY A 104 -14.23 0.89 -32.41
N LEU A 105 -15.55 0.79 -32.16
CA LEU A 105 -16.16 1.19 -30.89
C LEU A 105 -15.68 0.32 -29.71
N ILE A 106 -15.52 -0.99 -29.89
CA ILE A 106 -14.98 -1.88 -28.85
C ILE A 106 -13.55 -1.47 -28.50
N ILE A 107 -12.69 -1.28 -29.51
CA ILE A 107 -11.29 -0.90 -29.30
C ILE A 107 -11.20 0.50 -28.67
N TYR A 108 -12.03 1.44 -29.12
CA TYR A 108 -12.09 2.78 -28.52
C TYR A 108 -12.47 2.71 -27.04
N GLY A 109 -13.46 1.90 -26.66
CA GLY A 109 -13.80 1.66 -25.25
C GLY A 109 -12.63 1.10 -24.44
N VAL A 110 -11.83 0.19 -25.02
CA VAL A 110 -10.61 -0.34 -24.39
C VAL A 110 -9.53 0.74 -24.24
N LEU A 111 -9.32 1.59 -25.25
CA LEU A 111 -8.36 2.70 -25.19
C LEU A 111 -8.72 3.69 -24.07
N ILE A 112 -9.99 4.09 -23.96
CA ILE A 112 -10.46 4.95 -22.87
C ILE A 112 -10.27 4.27 -21.51
N SER A 113 -10.65 2.99 -21.38
CA SER A 113 -10.44 2.23 -20.15
C SER A 113 -8.97 2.20 -19.73
N LYS A 114 -8.04 2.05 -20.69
CA LYS A 114 -6.60 2.09 -20.43
C LYS A 114 -6.11 3.45 -19.96
N LEU A 115 -6.56 4.54 -20.57
CA LEU A 115 -6.20 5.90 -20.15
C LEU A 115 -6.70 6.22 -18.74
N VAL A 116 -7.93 5.80 -18.43
CA VAL A 116 -8.51 5.96 -17.09
C VAL A 116 -7.74 5.10 -16.08
N GLY A 117 -7.38 3.86 -16.44
CA GLY A 117 -6.59 2.97 -15.60
C GLY A 117 -5.25 3.57 -15.18
N VAL A 118 -4.50 4.19 -16.10
CA VAL A 118 -3.23 4.87 -15.79
C VAL A 118 -3.43 5.99 -14.75
N LYS A 119 -4.48 6.81 -14.90
CA LYS A 119 -4.76 7.87 -13.91
C LYS A 119 -5.14 7.28 -12.55
N GLN A 120 -5.91 6.19 -12.53
CA GLN A 120 -6.29 5.52 -11.30
C GLN A 120 -5.08 4.92 -10.58
N GLU A 121 -4.15 4.31 -11.30
CA GLU A 121 -2.91 3.76 -10.72
C GLU A 121 -2.07 4.85 -10.03
N VAL A 122 -1.88 6.00 -10.70
CA VAL A 122 -1.15 7.15 -10.12
C VAL A 122 -1.85 7.68 -8.87
N LEU A 123 -3.17 7.88 -8.93
CA LEU A 123 -3.95 8.36 -7.77
C LEU A 123 -3.91 7.37 -6.61
N LEU A 124 -4.00 6.08 -6.89
CA LEU A 124 -3.90 5.04 -5.87
C LEU A 124 -2.52 5.04 -5.22
N GLU A 125 -1.44 5.19 -6.00
CA GLU A 125 -0.09 5.31 -5.47
C GLU A 125 0.08 6.56 -4.60
N GLU A 126 -0.47 7.70 -5.02
CA GLU A 126 -0.43 8.95 -4.25
C GLU A 126 -1.20 8.83 -2.93
N VAL A 127 -2.45 8.36 -2.97
CA VAL A 127 -3.27 8.11 -1.76
C VAL A 127 -2.56 7.14 -0.81
N TYR A 128 -1.95 6.10 -1.37
CA TYR A 128 -1.18 5.14 -0.60
C TYR A 128 0.02 5.80 0.11
N ASN A 129 0.77 6.64 -0.60
CA ASN A 129 1.92 7.36 -0.03
C ASN A 129 1.48 8.36 1.05
N ILE A 130 0.39 9.11 0.84
CA ILE A 130 -0.17 10.04 1.84
C ILE A 130 -0.57 9.28 3.10
N SER A 131 -1.35 8.21 2.93
CA SER A 131 -1.82 7.39 4.06
C SER A 131 -0.64 6.81 4.83
N TYR A 132 0.42 6.41 4.13
CA TYR A 132 1.63 5.92 4.76
C TYR A 132 2.31 7.00 5.62
N GLU A 133 2.52 8.22 5.11
CA GLU A 133 3.10 9.32 5.93
C GLU A 133 2.24 9.66 7.14
N GLU A 134 0.92 9.73 6.98
CA GLU A 134 -0.01 9.99 8.10
C GLU A 134 0.10 8.93 9.20
N VAL A 135 0.26 7.66 8.82
CA VAL A 135 0.49 6.57 9.80
C VAL A 135 1.82 6.82 10.53
N ILE A 136 2.90 7.15 9.81
CA ILE A 136 4.21 7.41 10.43
C ILE A 136 4.13 8.57 11.43
N ASP A 137 3.54 9.68 11.02
CA ASP A 137 3.43 10.88 11.85
C ASP A 137 2.54 10.66 13.07
N ARG A 138 1.45 9.91 12.92
CA ARG A 138 0.60 9.51 14.05
C ARG A 138 1.37 8.67 15.06
N LEU A 139 2.15 7.69 14.60
CA LEU A 139 2.93 6.82 15.50
C LEU A 139 4.04 7.59 16.23
N ARG A 140 4.74 8.48 15.52
CA ARG A 140 5.75 9.36 16.15
C ARG A 140 5.13 10.33 17.15
N SER A 141 3.96 10.87 16.84
CA SER A 141 3.20 11.74 17.73
C SER A 141 2.77 10.98 18.99
N GLY A 142 2.34 9.72 18.87
CA GLY A 142 2.05 8.85 20.03
C GLY A 142 3.26 8.70 20.97
N LEU A 143 4.44 8.40 20.43
CA LEU A 143 5.68 8.33 21.22
C LEU A 143 6.08 9.67 21.84
N TYR A 144 5.85 10.78 21.14
CA TYR A 144 6.10 12.12 21.67
C TYR A 144 5.16 12.47 22.83
N LEU A 145 3.86 12.21 22.67
CA LEU A 145 2.85 12.45 23.70
C LEU A 145 3.14 11.64 24.96
N PHE A 146 3.47 10.35 24.82
CA PHE A 146 3.91 9.51 25.94
C PHE A 146 5.06 10.17 26.71
N ARG A 147 6.14 10.56 26.01
CA ARG A 147 7.29 11.21 26.65
C ARG A 147 6.92 12.53 27.33
N ALA A 148 6.03 13.31 26.73
CA ALA A 148 5.55 14.56 27.32
C ALA A 148 4.77 14.31 28.62
N ASP A 149 3.92 13.28 28.66
CA ASP A 149 3.16 12.91 29.86
C ASP A 149 4.07 12.34 30.96
N ILE A 150 5.07 11.51 30.59
CA ILE A 150 6.08 11.04 31.55
C ILE A 150 6.92 12.20 32.10
N ASN A 151 7.36 13.15 31.26
CA ASN A 151 8.11 14.32 31.73
C ASN A 151 7.30 15.15 32.73
N ARG A 152 6.00 15.36 32.50
CA ARG A 152 5.12 16.04 33.46
C ARG A 152 5.00 15.29 34.78
N ALA A 153 4.92 13.96 34.73
CA ALA A 153 4.91 13.14 35.92
C ALA A 153 6.25 13.23 36.68
N LEU A 154 7.38 13.16 35.96
CA LEU A 154 8.73 13.31 36.50
C LEU A 154 8.90 14.66 37.21
N GLU A 155 8.51 15.76 36.59
CA GLU A 155 8.59 17.11 37.19
C GLU A 155 7.82 17.18 38.52
N LYS A 156 6.66 16.52 38.61
CA LYS A 156 5.90 16.45 39.87
C LYS A 156 6.59 15.58 40.92
N VAL A 157 7.21 14.48 40.51
CA VAL A 157 7.98 13.58 41.40
C VAL A 157 9.19 14.31 41.97
N GLU A 158 9.97 14.99 41.13
CA GLU A 158 11.18 15.72 41.51
C GLU A 158 10.91 16.89 42.47
N ASN A 159 9.74 17.52 42.34
CA ASN A 159 9.31 18.59 43.22
C ASN A 159 8.50 18.11 44.44
N ASP A 160 8.40 16.79 44.67
CA ASP A 160 7.61 16.18 45.74
C ASP A 160 6.12 16.62 45.77
N THR A 161 5.57 16.99 44.61
CA THR A 161 4.17 17.48 44.47
C THR A 161 3.20 16.43 43.98
N ILE A 162 3.70 15.28 43.49
CA ILE A 162 2.86 14.22 42.95
C ILE A 162 2.02 13.56 44.05
N LYS A 163 0.70 13.39 43.80
CA LYS A 163 -0.18 12.69 44.73
C LYS A 163 -0.06 11.18 44.55
N GLN A 164 -0.24 10.43 45.64
CA GLN A 164 -0.22 8.96 45.60
C GLN A 164 -1.24 8.38 44.60
N ARG A 165 -2.41 9.01 44.41
CA ARG A 165 -3.38 8.63 43.38
C ARG A 165 -2.82 8.78 41.97
N GLU A 166 -2.15 9.90 41.67
CA GLU A 166 -1.51 10.13 40.37
C GLU A 166 -0.41 9.11 40.10
N VAL A 167 0.34 8.70 41.14
CA VAL A 167 1.30 7.60 41.04
C VAL A 167 0.61 6.27 40.69
N GLN A 168 -0.55 5.98 41.29
CA GLN A 168 -1.30 4.76 40.96
C GLN A 168 -1.87 4.78 39.54
N ASP A 169 -2.20 5.95 39.02
CA ASP A 169 -2.80 6.14 37.69
C ASP A 169 -1.77 6.23 36.55
N LEU A 170 -0.46 6.12 36.83
CA LEU A 170 0.61 6.18 35.83
C LEU A 170 0.44 5.17 34.68
N TRP A 171 -0.17 4.01 34.94
CA TRP A 171 -0.42 2.97 33.93
C TRP A 171 -1.24 3.48 32.73
N ILE A 172 -2.06 4.53 32.93
CA ILE A 172 -2.87 5.13 31.87
C ILE A 172 -1.98 5.67 30.74
N PHE A 173 -0.83 6.23 31.07
CA PHE A 173 0.13 6.73 30.08
C PHE A 173 0.71 5.59 29.23
N PHE A 174 0.90 4.41 29.83
CA PHE A 174 1.42 3.22 29.15
C PHE A 174 0.39 2.58 28.21
N SER A 175 -0.92 2.69 28.49
CA SER A 175 -1.95 2.21 27.55
C SER A 175 -1.87 2.90 26.17
N GLY A 176 -1.53 4.19 26.13
CA GLY A 176 -1.30 4.91 24.88
C GLY A 176 0.01 4.50 24.18
N LEU A 177 1.04 4.20 24.97
CA LEU A 177 2.32 3.69 24.46
C LEU A 177 2.16 2.31 23.84
N ASP A 178 1.49 1.38 24.52
CA ASP A 178 1.21 0.01 24.06
C ASP A 178 0.57 0.00 22.67
N THR A 179 -0.53 0.75 22.52
CA THR A 179 -1.22 0.89 21.23
C THR A 179 -0.27 1.41 20.14
N THR A 180 0.60 2.37 20.48
CA THR A 180 1.57 2.94 19.55
C THR A 180 2.64 1.92 19.16
N LEU A 181 3.21 1.21 20.14
CA LEU A 181 4.26 0.21 19.93
C LEU A 181 3.76 -1.01 19.15
N ILE A 182 2.55 -1.50 19.42
CA ILE A 182 1.92 -2.58 18.66
C ILE A 182 1.78 -2.18 17.19
N ASN A 183 1.30 -0.97 16.92
CA ASN A 183 1.16 -0.49 15.53
C ASN A 183 2.51 -0.32 14.84
N ILE A 184 3.55 0.16 15.55
CA ILE A 184 4.93 0.20 15.01
C ILE A 184 5.43 -1.22 14.71
N LYS A 185 5.21 -2.17 15.63
CA LYS A 185 5.58 -3.58 15.43
C LYS A 185 4.91 -4.14 14.18
N ASN A 186 3.62 -3.91 13.98
CA ASN A 186 2.90 -4.40 12.79
C ASN A 186 3.42 -3.77 11.49
N LEU A 187 3.86 -2.51 11.54
CA LEU A 187 4.47 -1.84 10.40
C LEU A 187 5.87 -2.42 10.05
N ILE A 188 6.67 -2.77 11.06
CA ILE A 188 8.02 -3.35 10.89
C ILE A 188 7.96 -4.85 10.54
N ILE A 189 7.04 -5.57 11.19
CA ILE A 189 6.84 -7.02 11.11
C ILE A 189 5.44 -7.29 10.53
N PRO A 190 5.22 -7.09 9.22
CA PRO A 190 3.90 -7.29 8.62
C PRO A 190 3.49 -8.76 8.70
N GLY A 191 2.21 -9.01 8.99
CA GLY A 191 1.64 -10.36 8.99
C GLY A 191 1.70 -11.03 7.60
N ARG A 192 1.50 -12.36 7.54
CA ARG A 192 1.54 -13.12 6.28
C ARG A 192 0.55 -12.60 5.21
N SER A 193 -0.60 -12.07 5.61
CA SER A 193 -1.60 -11.47 4.71
C SER A 193 -1.30 -10.01 4.33
N GLU A 194 -0.50 -9.32 5.14
CA GLU A 194 -0.24 -7.88 5.03
C GLU A 194 1.01 -7.57 4.18
N LYS A 195 1.86 -8.58 3.95
CA LYS A 195 3.10 -8.46 3.16
C LYS A 195 2.90 -7.97 1.71
N TYR A 196 1.69 -8.10 1.16
CA TYR A 196 1.38 -7.72 -0.23
C TYR A 196 0.90 -6.27 -0.40
N TYR A 197 0.59 -5.57 0.70
CA TYR A 197 -0.04 -4.24 0.65
C TYR A 197 0.73 -3.15 1.41
N HIS A 198 1.83 -3.50 2.09
CA HIS A 198 2.66 -2.52 2.80
C HIS A 198 3.98 -2.24 2.08
N LYS A 199 4.20 -0.99 1.68
CA LYS A 199 5.51 -0.46 1.31
C LYS A 199 6.42 -0.69 2.50
N THR A 200 7.51 -1.40 2.26
CA THR A 200 8.49 -1.70 3.30
C THR A 200 9.04 -0.40 3.85
N ILE A 201 9.06 -0.26 5.18
CA ILE A 201 9.70 0.89 5.83
C ILE A 201 11.15 1.00 5.32
N ASP A 202 11.51 2.16 4.79
CA ASP A 202 12.88 2.46 4.40
C ASP A 202 13.81 2.59 5.62
N ALA A 203 15.12 2.48 5.39
CA ALA A 203 16.11 2.49 6.47
C ALA A 203 16.08 3.78 7.30
N PHE A 204 15.78 4.94 6.67
CA PHE A 204 15.74 6.22 7.35
C PHE A 204 14.55 6.32 8.32
N ARG A 205 13.34 5.96 7.87
CA ARG A 205 12.15 5.93 8.73
C ARG A 205 12.26 4.90 9.84
N LEU A 206 12.85 3.74 9.54
CA LEU A 206 13.14 2.74 10.57
C LEU A 206 14.07 3.32 11.65
N GLU A 207 15.13 4.00 11.24
CA GLU A 207 16.07 4.65 12.16
C GLU A 207 15.38 5.72 13.04
N LEU A 208 14.48 6.51 12.46
CA LEU A 208 13.71 7.52 13.20
C LEU A 208 12.78 6.89 14.25
N PHE A 209 12.14 5.77 13.91
CA PHE A 209 11.31 5.03 14.86
C PHE A 209 12.14 4.45 15.99
N LEU A 210 13.24 3.77 15.66
CA LEU A 210 14.13 3.19 16.70
C LEU A 210 14.64 4.28 17.64
N ASN A 211 15.02 5.44 17.12
CA ASN A 211 15.42 6.58 17.95
C ASN A 211 14.28 7.10 18.84
N SER A 212 13.06 7.17 18.29
CA SER A 212 11.90 7.63 19.06
C SER A 212 11.50 6.63 20.15
N ILE A 213 11.61 5.33 19.87
CA ILE A 213 11.39 4.26 20.84
C ILE A 213 12.47 4.31 21.93
N GLN A 214 13.74 4.43 21.56
CA GLN A 214 14.87 4.58 22.49
C GLN A 214 14.60 5.70 23.50
N LEU A 215 14.30 6.89 23.01
CA LEU A 215 14.01 8.04 23.86
C LEU A 215 12.79 7.83 24.76
N SER A 216 11.79 7.04 24.33
CA SER A 216 10.65 6.68 25.17
C SER A 216 11.04 5.67 26.26
N MET A 217 11.86 4.68 25.93
CA MET A 217 12.37 3.69 26.89
C MET A 217 13.28 4.35 27.93
N ASP A 218 14.12 5.30 27.54
CA ASP A 218 14.95 6.06 28.47
C ASP A 218 14.09 6.86 29.46
N LYS A 219 12.94 7.40 29.02
CA LYS A 219 12.00 8.08 29.91
C LYS A 219 11.32 7.14 30.89
N ILE A 220 11.09 5.88 30.52
CA ILE A 220 10.64 4.84 31.46
C ILE A 220 11.71 4.59 32.52
N VAL A 221 12.99 4.46 32.12
CA VAL A 221 14.10 4.30 33.06
C VAL A 221 14.20 5.48 34.04
N GLU A 222 14.14 6.71 33.54
CA GLU A 222 14.15 7.93 34.36
C GLU A 222 13.00 7.91 35.37
N LEU A 223 11.77 7.60 34.93
CA LEU A 223 10.60 7.50 35.78
C LEU A 223 10.79 6.47 36.89
N LEU A 224 11.19 5.24 36.56
CA LEU A 224 11.37 4.17 37.54
C LEU A 224 12.43 4.54 38.59
N LYS A 225 13.54 5.16 38.17
CA LYS A 225 14.58 5.64 39.07
C LYS A 225 14.08 6.75 39.99
N ALA A 226 13.36 7.74 39.46
CA ALA A 226 12.81 8.84 40.23
C ALA A 226 11.77 8.37 41.26
N LEU A 227 10.87 7.46 40.88
CA LEU A 227 9.87 6.89 41.79
C LEU A 227 10.54 6.11 42.94
N LYS A 228 11.65 5.42 42.66
CA LYS A 228 12.44 4.66 43.64
C LYS A 228 13.26 5.57 44.56
N SER A 229 13.91 6.61 44.03
CA SER A 229 14.72 7.55 44.83
C SER A 229 13.87 8.33 45.84
N HIS A 230 12.65 8.73 45.45
CA HIS A 230 11.69 9.41 46.31
C HIS A 230 10.86 8.44 47.17
N LYS A 231 11.17 7.13 47.15
CA LYS A 231 10.53 6.07 47.96
C LYS A 231 9.00 6.01 47.81
N LEU A 232 8.48 6.34 46.62
CA LEU A 232 7.05 6.31 46.33
C LEU A 232 6.54 4.86 46.22
N LYS A 233 5.31 4.61 46.66
CA LYS A 233 4.65 3.30 46.49
C LYS A 233 4.04 3.22 45.08
N TRP A 234 4.85 2.91 44.08
CA TRP A 234 4.42 2.91 42.67
C TRP A 234 4.12 1.52 42.10
N LYS A 235 4.66 0.46 42.70
CA LYS A 235 4.45 -0.91 42.21
C LYS A 235 2.99 -1.33 42.42
N ASN A 236 2.24 -1.36 41.32
CA ASN A 236 0.94 -2.02 41.22
C ASN A 236 0.93 -2.93 39.99
N GLU A 237 0.01 -3.90 39.96
CA GLU A 237 -0.05 -4.91 38.91
C GLU A 237 -0.26 -4.29 37.53
N LEU A 238 -1.14 -3.29 37.41
CA LEU A 238 -1.45 -2.64 36.13
C LEU A 238 -0.20 -1.98 35.51
N LEU A 239 0.49 -1.14 36.27
CA LEU A 239 1.67 -0.41 35.78
C LEU A 239 2.81 -1.37 35.45
N VAL A 240 3.07 -2.37 36.31
CA VAL A 240 4.14 -3.34 36.08
C VAL A 240 3.88 -4.14 34.82
N THR A 241 2.67 -4.72 34.67
CA THR A 241 2.30 -5.48 33.47
C THR A 241 2.34 -4.63 32.21
N SER A 242 1.86 -3.38 32.24
CA SER A 242 1.93 -2.50 31.06
C SER A 242 3.37 -2.21 30.62
N ILE A 243 4.29 -1.98 31.57
CA ILE A 243 5.71 -1.78 31.22
C ILE A 243 6.33 -3.07 30.66
N GLU A 244 6.01 -4.23 31.25
CA GLU A 244 6.50 -5.53 30.79
C GLU A 244 6.02 -5.84 29.36
N ASP A 245 4.75 -5.59 29.06
CA ASP A 245 4.17 -5.76 27.72
C ASP A 245 4.84 -4.84 26.69
N ASP A 246 5.03 -3.56 27.02
CA ASP A 246 5.73 -2.59 26.17
C ASP A 246 7.17 -3.02 25.88
N VAL A 247 7.91 -3.44 26.92
CA VAL A 247 9.28 -3.97 26.79
C VAL A 247 9.29 -5.20 25.88
N GLN A 248 8.35 -6.12 26.04
CA GLN A 248 8.27 -7.34 25.23
C GLN A 248 7.95 -7.04 23.76
N VAL A 249 7.07 -6.06 23.48
CA VAL A 249 6.80 -5.60 22.11
C VAL A 249 8.07 -5.06 21.47
N VAL A 250 8.84 -4.24 22.19
CA VAL A 250 10.10 -3.67 21.68
C VAL A 250 11.16 -4.75 21.48
N ARG A 251 11.31 -5.70 22.41
CA ARG A 251 12.22 -6.85 22.23
C ARG A 251 11.90 -7.64 20.97
N ASN A 252 10.62 -7.89 20.69
CA ASN A 252 10.19 -8.58 19.47
C ASN A 252 10.61 -7.83 18.20
N ILE A 253 10.51 -6.49 18.19
CA ILE A 253 10.98 -5.65 17.08
C ILE A 253 12.49 -5.81 16.91
N VAL A 254 13.24 -5.68 18.01
CA VAL A 254 14.70 -5.75 17.99
C VAL A 254 15.19 -7.11 17.49
N ASP A 255 14.66 -8.20 18.03
CA ASP A 255 15.03 -9.57 17.64
C ASP A 255 14.73 -9.85 16.16
N TYR A 256 13.61 -9.33 15.65
CA TYR A 256 13.27 -9.44 14.23
C TYR A 256 14.28 -8.71 13.34
N LEU A 257 14.66 -7.49 13.71
CA LEU A 257 15.59 -6.66 12.92
C LEU A 257 17.01 -7.23 12.95
N PHE A 258 17.47 -7.76 14.08
CA PHE A 258 18.73 -8.51 14.14
C PHE A 258 18.72 -9.72 13.21
N LYS A 259 17.67 -10.55 13.24
CA LYS A 259 17.53 -11.73 12.37
C LYS A 259 17.47 -11.37 10.88
N LYS A 260 16.89 -10.21 10.53
CA LYS A 260 16.76 -9.76 9.15
C LYS A 260 18.08 -9.25 8.55
N GLY A 261 19.11 -9.02 9.37
CA GLY A 261 20.40 -8.49 8.93
C GLY A 261 20.33 -6.99 8.61
N ALA A 262 19.94 -6.19 9.58
CA ALA A 262 19.88 -4.74 9.44
C ALA A 262 21.28 -4.11 9.16
N GLU A 263 21.30 -2.90 8.58
CA GLU A 263 22.54 -2.17 8.34
C GLU A 263 23.29 -1.84 9.64
N LYS A 264 24.62 -1.65 9.57
CA LYS A 264 25.47 -1.40 10.75
C LYS A 264 24.94 -0.27 11.65
N LYS A 265 24.53 0.84 11.07
CA LYS A 265 23.99 2.00 11.82
C LYS A 265 22.70 1.65 12.58
N VAL A 266 21.89 0.75 12.03
CA VAL A 266 20.68 0.25 12.69
C VAL A 266 21.07 -0.71 13.82
N ILE A 267 22.03 -1.60 13.58
CA ILE A 267 22.55 -2.54 14.60
C ILE A 267 23.02 -1.79 15.86
N ASP A 268 23.83 -0.75 15.73
CA ASP A 268 24.33 0.02 16.88
C ASP A 268 23.18 0.55 17.76
N LYS A 269 22.08 1.02 17.13
CA LYS A 269 20.88 1.47 17.85
C LYS A 269 20.10 0.33 18.48
N LEU A 270 20.05 -0.84 17.84
CA LEU A 270 19.38 -2.01 18.40
C LEU A 270 20.10 -2.50 19.66
N GLU A 271 21.43 -2.47 19.68
CA GLU A 271 22.23 -2.83 20.86
C GLU A 271 22.03 -1.84 22.02
N GLU A 272 21.99 -0.54 21.74
CA GLU A 272 21.67 0.49 22.73
C GLU A 272 20.28 0.25 23.33
N LEU A 273 19.30 -0.02 22.47
CA LEU A 273 17.93 -0.30 22.89
C LEU A 273 17.84 -1.56 23.75
N GLN A 274 18.55 -2.64 23.41
CA GLN A 274 18.61 -3.84 24.27
C GLN A 274 19.13 -3.52 25.67
N LYS A 275 20.17 -2.70 25.79
CA LYS A 275 20.73 -2.31 27.09
C LYS A 275 19.70 -1.53 27.91
N THR A 276 18.96 -0.60 27.30
CA THR A 276 17.90 0.14 27.99
C THR A 276 16.78 -0.78 28.46
N LEU A 277 16.32 -1.73 27.63
CA LEU A 277 15.30 -2.71 28.03
C LEU A 277 15.76 -3.56 29.23
N ASP A 278 17.02 -4.01 29.24
CA ASP A 278 17.59 -4.77 30.35
C ASP A 278 17.64 -3.96 31.65
N ILE A 279 17.85 -2.64 31.57
CA ILE A 279 17.80 -1.73 32.72
C ILE A 279 16.37 -1.63 33.26
N ILE A 280 15.37 -1.48 32.39
CA ILE A 280 13.95 -1.41 32.79
C ILE A 280 13.55 -2.68 33.57
N GLU A 281 13.82 -3.87 33.03
CA GLU A 281 13.51 -5.15 33.70
C GLU A 281 14.23 -5.29 35.05
N THR A 282 15.45 -4.75 35.15
CA THR A 282 16.20 -4.74 36.41
C THR A 282 15.54 -3.85 37.45
N GLU A 283 15.06 -2.66 37.07
CA GLU A 283 14.36 -1.74 37.97
C GLU A 283 12.97 -2.25 38.39
N LEU A 284 12.27 -2.97 37.50
CA LEU A 284 11.03 -3.67 37.84
C LEU A 284 11.26 -4.80 38.86
N GLY A 285 12.43 -5.45 38.80
CA GLY A 285 12.84 -6.55 39.69
C GLY A 285 12.76 -7.94 39.07
N GLU A 286 12.65 -8.03 37.73
CA GLU A 286 12.42 -9.27 37.00
C GLU A 286 13.68 -10.11 36.73
N LYS A 287 14.86 -9.48 36.67
CA LYS A 287 16.13 -10.20 36.38
C LYS A 287 16.45 -11.31 37.39
N ASN A 288 15.92 -11.22 38.61
CA ASN A 288 16.05 -12.24 39.65
C ASN A 288 15.04 -13.40 39.58
N LYS A 289 14.01 -13.34 38.71
CA LYS A 289 13.02 -14.43 38.54
C LYS A 289 13.49 -15.44 37.47
N LYS A 290 13.91 -14.96 36.29
CA LYS A 290 14.43 -15.83 35.21
C LYS A 290 15.68 -16.63 35.63
N ASP A 291 16.59 -16.06 36.43
CA ASP A 291 17.76 -16.77 36.97
C ASP A 291 17.40 -17.80 38.07
N LYS A 292 16.29 -17.60 38.80
CA LYS A 292 15.80 -18.55 39.80
C LYS A 292 15.07 -19.72 39.15
N ASP A 293 14.33 -19.49 38.09
CA ASP A 293 13.63 -20.54 37.35
C ASP A 293 14.61 -21.38 36.50
N ALA A 294 15.63 -20.75 35.90
CA ALA A 294 16.72 -21.47 35.21
C ALA A 294 17.61 -22.30 36.16
N LYS A 295 17.77 -21.88 37.43
CA LYS A 295 18.46 -22.68 38.47
C LYS A 295 17.59 -23.83 39.01
N LYS A 296 16.26 -23.67 39.03
CA LYS A 296 15.33 -24.76 39.41
C LYS A 296 15.20 -25.83 38.32
N GLU A 297 15.29 -25.46 37.05
CA GLU A 297 15.33 -26.43 35.94
C GLU A 297 16.65 -27.19 35.83
N LYS A 298 17.77 -26.63 36.30
CA LYS A 298 19.06 -27.33 36.39
C LYS A 298 19.24 -28.20 37.63
N GLN A 299 18.28 -28.16 38.57
CA GLN A 299 18.27 -28.98 39.80
C GLN A 299 17.14 -30.02 39.81
N LYS A 300 16.42 -30.18 38.70
CA LYS A 300 15.50 -31.30 38.43
C LYS A 300 16.06 -32.16 37.30
#